data_AF-A0A848Y645-F1
#
_entry.id   AF-A0A848Y645-F1
#
_cell.length_a   1.000
_cell.length_b   1.000
_cell.length_c   1.000
_cell.angle_alpha   90.00
_cell.angle_beta   90.00
_cell.angle_gamma   90.00
#
_symmetry.space_group_name_H-M   'P 1'
#
loop_
_entity.id
_entity.type
_entity.pdbx_description
1 polymer ?
#
loop_
_entity_poly.entity_id
_entity_poly.type
_entity_poly.pdbx_seq_one_letter_code
_entity_poly.pdbx_strand_id
1 'polypeptide(L)' 'MFVSVGLTIGGQRLLSDEAPIELKPGDEALVALGKTVYVANCASCHGKDLEGQPNWKSPGPDVNMPAPPHDHTGHT' A
#
# COMPACT_ATOMS: atom_id res chain seq x y z
N MET A 1 2.86 -38.01 35.91
CA MET A 1 2.74 -37.07 34.77
C MET A 1 3.82 -36.01 34.95
N PHE A 2 4.99 -36.21 34.34
CA PHE A 2 6.07 -35.24 34.41
C PHE A 2 5.95 -34.31 33.20
N VAL A 3 5.54 -33.07 33.43
CA VAL A 3 5.60 -32.01 32.42
C VAL A 3 7.00 -31.43 32.52
N SER A 4 7.87 -31.84 31.59
CA SER A 4 9.22 -31.31 31.49
C SER A 4 9.17 -29.85 31.04
N VAL A 5 9.66 -28.97 31.90
CA VAL A 5 10.06 -27.60 31.54
C VAL A 5 11.45 -27.67 30.89
N GLY A 6 11.58 -27.10 29.70
CA GLY A 6 12.83 -26.89 28.96
C GLY A 6 12.46 -26.45 27.53
N LEU A 7 13.10 -25.48 26.89
CA LEU A 7 14.45 -24.95 27.00
C LEU A 7 14.45 -23.60 26.25
N THR A 8 15.00 -22.55 26.85
CA THR A 8 15.29 -21.28 26.16
C THR A 8 16.33 -21.54 25.07
N ILE A 9 15.94 -21.43 23.79
CA ILE A 9 16.88 -21.34 22.67
C ILE A 9 16.73 -19.96 22.05
N GLY A 10 17.80 -19.18 22.19
CA GLY A 10 18.27 -18.22 21.19
C GLY A 10 17.35 -17.07 20.84
N GLY A 11 17.52 -15.94 21.55
CA GLY A 11 17.09 -14.63 21.11
C GLY A 11 17.88 -14.11 19.91
N GLN A 12 17.83 -14.81 18.78
CA GLN A 12 18.21 -14.23 17.49
C GLN A 12 16.96 -13.56 16.91
N ARG A 13 16.76 -12.30 17.28
CA ARG A 13 16.04 -11.38 16.41
C ARG A 13 16.90 -11.31 15.15
N LEU A 14 16.57 -12.12 14.14
CA LEU A 14 17.02 -11.90 12.78
C LEU A 14 16.49 -10.50 12.44
N LEU A 15 17.36 -9.50 12.62
CA LEU A 15 17.17 -8.22 11.97
C LEU A 15 17.04 -8.59 10.51
N SER A 16 15.82 -8.46 9.99
CA SER A 16 15.52 -8.72 8.60
C SER A 16 16.64 -8.12 7.76
N ASP A 17 17.21 -8.92 6.88
CA ASP A 17 18.09 -8.48 5.81
C ASP A 17 17.24 -7.65 4.84
N GLU A 18 16.83 -6.45 5.27
CA GLU A 18 15.95 -5.58 4.50
C GLU A 18 16.82 -4.86 3.47
N ALA A 19 17.01 -5.54 2.35
CA ALA A 19 17.43 -4.88 1.13
C ALA A 19 16.58 -3.61 0.94
N PRO A 20 17.20 -2.47 0.57
CA PRO A 20 16.46 -1.22 0.42
C PRO A 20 15.27 -1.42 -0.51
N ILE A 21 14.12 -0.82 -0.14
CA ILE A 21 12.94 -0.81 -0.99
C ILE A 21 13.25 0.01 -2.25
N GLU A 22 13.54 -0.70 -3.34
CA GLU A 22 13.75 -0.14 -4.66
C GLU A 22 12.45 -0.20 -5.46
N LEU A 23 11.93 0.96 -5.88
CA LEU A 23 10.80 1.01 -6.80
C LEU A 23 11.27 0.63 -8.20
N LYS A 24 10.58 -0.32 -8.84
CA LYS A 24 10.91 -0.81 -10.20
C LYS A 24 9.79 -0.46 -11.20
N PRO A 25 9.59 0.82 -11.52
CA PRO A 25 8.51 1.23 -12.42
C PRO A 25 8.67 0.72 -13.86
N GLY A 26 9.88 0.28 -14.26
CA GLY A 26 10.15 -0.34 -15.56
C GLY A 26 9.92 -1.86 -15.61
N ASP A 27 9.64 -2.50 -14.48
CA ASP A 27 9.29 -3.92 -14.45
C ASP A 27 7.80 -4.08 -14.77
N GLU A 28 7.49 -4.46 -16.01
CA GLU A 28 6.11 -4.58 -16.49
C GLU A 28 5.29 -5.61 -15.70
N ALA A 29 5.91 -6.70 -15.24
CA ALA A 29 5.23 -7.71 -14.45
C ALA A 29 4.84 -7.17 -13.07
N LEU A 30 5.74 -6.41 -12.45
CA LEU A 30 5.45 -5.73 -11.19
C LEU A 30 4.37 -4.65 -11.34
N VAL A 31 4.39 -3.91 -12.45
CA VAL A 31 3.34 -2.91 -12.76
C VAL A 31 1.98 -3.58 -12.97
N ALA A 32 1.93 -4.71 -13.68
CA ALA A 32 0.69 -5.47 -13.88
C ALA A 32 0.12 -6.02 -12.56
N LEU A 33 1.00 -6.50 -11.66
CA LEU A 33 0.61 -6.87 -10.31
C LEU A 33 0.05 -5.66 -9.54
N GLY A 34 0.74 -4.51 -9.60
CA GLY A 34 0.30 -3.26 -9.00
C GLY A 34 -1.09 -2.83 -9.48
N LYS A 35 -1.40 -2.99 -10.77
CA LYS A 35 -2.73 -2.72 -11.32
C LYS A 35 -3.81 -3.60 -10.68
N THR A 36 -3.52 -4.88 -10.45
CA THR A 36 -4.46 -5.80 -9.78
C THR A 36 -4.73 -5.37 -8.35
N VAL A 37 -3.68 -5.01 -7.60
CA VAL A 37 -3.78 -4.47 -6.24
C VAL A 37 -4.59 -3.17 -6.24
N TYR A 38 -4.33 -2.28 -7.19
CA TYR A 38 -5.02 -0.99 -7.30
C TYR A 38 -6.53 -1.16 -7.50
N VAL A 39 -6.94 -2.02 -8.44
CA VAL A 39 -8.36 -2.29 -8.69
C VAL A 39 -9.04 -2.88 -7.45
N ALA A 40 -8.36 -3.78 -6.74
CA ALA A 40 -8.93 -4.44 -5.58
C ALA A 40 -9.05 -3.54 -4.34
N ASN A 41 -8.19 -2.54 -4.18
CA ASN A 41 -8.04 -1.81 -2.91
C ASN A 41 -8.20 -0.29 -3.01
N CYS A 42 -7.93 0.31 -4.16
CA CYS A 42 -7.82 1.76 -4.31
C CYS A 42 -8.94 2.35 -5.16
N ALA A 43 -9.34 1.61 -6.21
CA ALA A 43 -10.28 2.08 -7.22
C ALA A 43 -11.69 2.39 -6.67
N SER A 44 -12.07 1.83 -5.51
CA SER A 44 -13.36 2.12 -4.87
C SER A 44 -13.51 3.59 -4.49
N CYS A 45 -12.39 4.29 -4.23
CA CYS A 45 -12.39 5.70 -3.86
C CYS A 45 -11.77 6.56 -4.95
N HIS A 46 -10.64 6.12 -5.52
CA HIS A 46 -9.84 6.91 -6.46
C HIS A 46 -10.21 6.70 -7.94
N GLY A 47 -11.22 5.87 -8.21
CA GLY A 47 -11.64 5.55 -9.56
C GLY A 47 -10.77 4.49 -10.23
N LYS A 48 -11.31 3.83 -11.26
CA LYS A 48 -10.63 2.70 -11.92
C LYS A 48 -9.52 3.14 -12.88
N ASP A 49 -9.62 4.38 -13.37
CA ASP A 49 -8.74 5.02 -14.35
C ASP A 49 -7.86 6.10 -13.67
N LEU A 50 -7.71 6.04 -12.34
CA LEU A 50 -6.90 6.95 -11.51
C LEU A 50 -7.45 8.38 -11.41
N GLU A 51 -8.73 8.59 -11.76
CA GLU A 51 -9.35 9.90 -11.98
C GLU A 51 -9.66 10.70 -10.71
N GLY A 52 -9.76 10.02 -9.56
CA GLY A 52 -10.24 10.62 -8.32
C GLY A 52 -11.73 11.01 -8.39
N GLN A 53 -12.19 11.68 -7.34
CA GLN A 53 -13.54 12.20 -7.27
C GLN A 53 -13.62 13.65 -7.79
N PRO A 54 -14.78 14.08 -8.32
CA PRO A 54 -14.99 15.48 -8.69
C PRO A 54 -14.76 16.42 -7.50
N ASN A 55 -14.26 17.63 -7.78
CA ASN A 55 -14.02 18.66 -6.76
C ASN A 55 -13.13 18.21 -5.59
N TRP A 56 -12.23 17.23 -5.79
CA TRP A 56 -11.36 16.69 -4.74
C TRP A 56 -10.49 17.72 -4.00
N LYS A 57 -10.29 18.91 -4.59
CA LYS A 57 -9.58 20.03 -3.96
C LYS A 57 -10.46 20.86 -3.01
N SER A 58 -11.71 20.49 -2.81
CA SER A 58 -12.66 21.23 -1.97
C SER A 58 -13.37 20.27 -1.01
N PRO A 59 -13.50 20.63 0.28
CA PRO A 59 -14.23 19.80 1.24
C PRO A 59 -15.67 19.58 0.80
N GLY A 60 -16.16 18.36 1.02
CA GLY A 60 -17.54 17.98 0.78
C GLY A 60 -18.51 18.53 1.84
N PRO A 61 -19.80 18.17 1.72
CA PRO A 61 -20.85 18.58 2.67
C PRO A 61 -20.60 18.08 4.11
N ASP A 62 -19.84 16.99 4.26
CA ASP A 62 -19.41 16.38 5.51
C ASP A 62 -18.02 16.87 5.97
N VAL A 63 -17.48 17.90 5.31
CA VAL A 63 -16.13 18.48 5.54
C VAL A 63 -14.98 17.51 5.20
N ASN A 64 -15.25 16.33 4.63
CA ASN A 64 -14.20 15.43 4.18
C ASN A 64 -13.69 15.84 2.79
N MET A 65 -12.40 15.63 2.55
CA MET A 65 -11.81 15.80 1.23
C MET A 65 -12.16 14.59 0.35
N PRO A 66 -12.71 14.82 -0.86
CA PRO A 66 -12.91 13.74 -1.81
C PRO A 66 -11.56 13.13 -2.23
N ALA A 67 -11.60 11.88 -2.71
CA ALA A 67 -10.38 11.16 -3.09
C ALA A 67 -9.65 11.85 -4.27
N PRO A 68 -8.35 12.18 -4.15
CA PRO A 68 -7.59 12.79 -5.24
C PRO A 68 -7.27 11.79 -6.38
N PRO A 69 -6.91 12.27 -7.58
CA PRO A 69 -6.39 11.44 -8.65
C PRO A 69 -5.00 10.89 -8.30
N HIS A 70 -4.70 9.68 -8.76
CA HIS A 70 -3.39 9.04 -8.60
C HIS A 70 -2.65 9.06 -9.94
N ASP A 71 -2.16 10.23 -10.34
CA ASP A 71 -1.37 10.39 -11.56
C ASP A 71 0.11 10.73 -11.28
N HIS A 72 0.90 10.82 -12.35
CA HIS A 72 2.33 11.11 -12.29
C HIS A 72 2.68 12.49 -11.74
N THR A 73 1.70 13.39 -11.58
CA THR A 73 1.94 14.72 -11.01
C THR A 73 2.10 14.67 -9.50
N GLY A 74 1.74 13.55 -8.85
CA GLY A 74 2.07 13.27 -7.45
C GLY A 74 1.43 14.22 -6.43
N HIS A 75 0.33 14.86 -6.80
CA HIS A 75 -0.43 15.88 -6.07
C HIS A 75 0.04 16.27 -4.64
N THR A 76 0.62 17.48 -4.56
CA THR A 76 0.47 18.43 -3.44
C THR A 76 -0.98 18.72 -3.10
#